data_AF-A0A067CW20-F1
#
_entry.id   AF-A0A067CW20-F1
#
_cell.length_a   1.000
_cell.length_b   1.000
_cell.length_c   1.000
_cell.angle_alpha   90.00
_cell.angle_beta   90.00
_cell.angle_gamma   90.00
#
_symmetry.space_group_name_H-M   'P 1'
#
loop_
_entity.id
_entity.type
_entity.pdbx_description
1 polymer ?
#
loop_
_entity_poly.entity_id
_entity_poly.type
_entity_poly.pdbx_seq_one_letter_code
_entity_poly.pdbx_strand_id
1 'polypeptide(L)'
;MNVARLLGLVHLVLASADAAATCLASGTSAALTSARYPLSFCPFTQARCCLPAHDQAILAQFLQLISAGASCAETLNPAKTSLARVMCAACNPFSPQFLSPPVSASFFTTAKTFKVCSRLATLAAPANFDSCGLNQLVYRGSVCSPNNPATSQTWSACSTGAYVCQSAMTQTFYCQPTPCIAMDVPTGFANAPCDAAENTCSSAFLFLNDNGAAKPVFYEKYPVEIVDAANGSCLDADDSLLLLATAASPSAHRDALTSLVWIVVLYFVAF
;
A
#
# COMPACT_ATOMS: atom_id res chain seq x y z
N MET A 1 -34.29 16.79 -29.41
CA MET A 1 -33.64 16.02 -28.34
C MET A 1 -32.75 16.97 -27.56
N ASN A 2 -33.02 17.12 -26.26
CA ASN A 2 -32.59 18.27 -25.44
C ASN A 2 -31.10 18.22 -25.06
N VAL A 3 -30.35 19.22 -25.53
CA VAL A 3 -28.94 19.52 -25.19
C VAL A 3 -28.71 19.61 -23.67
N ALA A 4 -29.74 19.97 -22.90
CA ALA A 4 -29.70 20.01 -21.43
C ALA A 4 -29.44 18.64 -20.76
N ARG A 5 -29.81 17.51 -21.38
CA ARG A 5 -29.53 16.17 -20.81
C ARG A 5 -28.09 15.70 -21.05
N LEU A 6 -27.43 16.16 -22.13
CA LEU A 6 -26.02 15.84 -22.36
C LEU A 6 -25.10 16.60 -21.40
N LEU A 7 -25.42 17.87 -21.10
CA LEU A 7 -24.69 18.68 -20.12
C LEU A 7 -24.83 18.15 -18.68
N GLY A 8 -25.99 17.58 -18.33
CA GLY A 8 -26.21 16.95 -17.03
C GLY A 8 -25.42 15.65 -16.82
N LEU A 9 -25.23 14.85 -17.88
CA LEU A 9 -24.39 13.65 -17.83
C LEU A 9 -22.89 13.99 -17.82
N VAL A 10 -22.47 15.10 -18.43
CA VAL A 10 -21.08 15.56 -18.36
C VAL A 10 -20.74 16.10 -16.96
N HIS A 11 -21.67 16.77 -16.26
CA HIS A 11 -21.43 17.23 -14.89
C HIS A 11 -21.36 16.11 -13.86
N LEU A 12 -22.06 14.98 -14.07
CA LEU A 12 -21.98 13.84 -13.15
C LEU A 12 -20.70 13.01 -13.32
N VAL A 13 -20.03 13.10 -14.48
CA VAL A 13 -18.72 12.47 -14.73
C VAL A 13 -17.55 13.36 -14.30
N LEU A 14 -17.78 14.65 -14.05
CA LEU A 14 -16.75 15.61 -13.62
C LEU A 14 -16.58 15.69 -12.09
N ALA A 15 -17.43 15.03 -11.30
CA ALA A 15 -17.30 15.01 -9.83
C ALA A 15 -16.34 13.93 -9.29
N SER A 16 -15.71 13.12 -10.16
CA SER A 16 -14.64 12.19 -9.76
C SER A 16 -13.25 12.65 -10.19
N ALA A 17 -13.10 13.92 -10.59
CA ALA A 17 -11.80 14.52 -10.86
C ALA A 17 -11.09 14.84 -9.54
N ASP A 18 -9.88 14.29 -9.41
CA ASP A 18 -8.85 14.64 -8.44
C ASP A 18 -9.08 14.21 -6.98
N ALA A 19 -8.89 12.92 -6.72
CA ALA A 19 -8.06 12.57 -5.56
C ALA A 19 -6.67 13.15 -5.82
N ALA A 20 -6.51 14.46 -5.58
CA ALA A 20 -5.27 15.16 -5.83
C ALA A 20 -4.15 14.39 -5.16
N ALA A 21 -3.15 13.99 -5.94
CA ALA A 21 -1.95 13.32 -5.47
C ALA A 21 -1.41 14.04 -4.23
N THR A 22 -1.66 13.47 -3.04
CA THR A 22 -1.38 14.10 -1.76
C THR A 22 -0.52 13.15 -0.95
N CYS A 23 0.52 13.70 -0.35
CA CYS A 23 1.45 12.92 0.46
C CYS A 23 0.92 12.81 1.87
N LEU A 24 0.64 11.57 2.31
CA LEU A 24 0.03 11.33 3.62
C LEU A 24 0.81 11.98 4.77
N ALA A 25 2.13 11.90 4.74
CA ALA A 25 2.99 12.38 5.83
C ALA A 25 3.01 13.91 5.95
N SER A 26 2.96 14.64 4.82
CA SER A 26 3.05 16.11 4.80
C SER A 26 1.70 16.80 4.60
N GLY A 27 0.67 16.08 4.16
CA GLY A 27 -0.60 16.65 3.70
C GLY A 27 -0.47 17.55 2.47
N THR A 28 0.70 17.56 1.81
CA THR A 28 0.98 18.41 0.65
C THR A 28 0.77 17.67 -0.65
N SER A 29 0.51 18.40 -1.74
CA SER A 29 0.54 17.80 -3.07
C SER A 29 1.90 17.16 -3.37
N ALA A 30 1.89 16.01 -4.05
CA ALA A 30 3.10 15.35 -4.56
C ALA A 30 3.88 16.24 -5.53
N ALA A 31 3.23 17.22 -6.18
CA ALA A 31 3.89 18.20 -7.04
C ALA A 31 4.85 19.13 -6.28
N LEU A 32 4.68 19.28 -4.96
CA LEU A 32 5.55 20.08 -4.10
C LEU A 32 6.75 19.28 -3.58
N THR A 33 6.73 17.97 -3.72
CA THR A 33 7.87 17.12 -3.35
C THR A 33 8.95 17.25 -4.41
N SER A 34 10.16 17.65 -3.99
CA SER A 34 11.28 17.83 -4.91
C SER A 34 11.59 16.56 -5.70
N ALA A 35 11.57 16.67 -7.03
CA ALA A 35 11.99 15.63 -7.97
C ALA A 35 13.45 15.79 -8.44
N ARG A 36 14.21 16.72 -7.83
CA ARG A 36 15.58 17.08 -8.27
C ARG A 36 16.56 15.90 -8.33
N TYR A 37 16.40 14.93 -7.43
CA TYR A 37 17.23 13.73 -7.36
C TYR A 37 16.35 12.49 -7.55
N PRO A 38 16.69 11.52 -8.41
CA PRO A 38 15.87 10.33 -8.61
C PRO A 38 15.77 9.48 -7.34
N LEU A 39 14.68 8.72 -7.21
CA LEU A 39 14.60 7.64 -6.23
C LEU A 39 15.35 6.43 -6.81
N SER A 40 16.08 5.73 -5.97
CA SER A 40 16.91 4.58 -6.34
C SER A 40 16.15 3.25 -6.25
N PHE A 41 15.16 3.16 -5.37
CA PHE A 41 14.45 1.93 -5.07
C PHE A 41 12.97 2.00 -5.45
N CYS A 42 12.22 2.96 -4.91
CA CYS A 42 10.81 3.14 -5.18
C CYS A 42 10.59 3.82 -6.55
N PRO A 43 9.94 3.15 -7.53
CA PRO A 43 9.98 3.56 -8.93
C PRO A 43 8.96 4.67 -9.29
N PHE A 44 9.01 5.80 -8.59
CA PHE A 44 8.15 6.98 -8.85
C PHE A 44 8.98 8.13 -9.43
N THR A 45 8.76 8.46 -10.70
CA THR A 45 9.61 9.37 -11.48
C THR A 45 9.05 10.79 -11.65
N GLN A 46 7.71 10.96 -11.64
CA GLN A 46 7.08 12.26 -11.93
C GLN A 46 6.34 12.85 -10.73
N ALA A 47 5.37 12.12 -10.17
CA ALA A 47 4.71 12.47 -8.91
C ALA A 47 5.09 11.45 -7.84
N ARG A 48 5.66 11.92 -6.73
CA ARG A 48 6.11 11.06 -5.63
C ARG A 48 5.99 11.77 -4.30
N CYS A 49 5.85 11.00 -3.23
CA CYS A 49 5.76 11.52 -1.86
C CYS A 49 7.01 11.30 -1.02
N CYS A 50 8.01 10.63 -1.58
CA CYS A 50 9.28 10.38 -0.92
C CYS A 50 10.39 11.32 -1.42
N LEU A 51 11.25 11.70 -0.49
CA LEU A 51 12.57 12.26 -0.76
C LEU A 51 13.60 11.11 -0.82
N PRO A 52 14.80 11.34 -1.38
CA PRO A 52 15.85 10.32 -1.41
C PRO A 52 16.16 9.70 -0.04
N ALA A 53 16.10 10.49 1.05
CA ALA A 53 16.30 9.95 2.41
C ALA A 53 15.22 8.92 2.82
N HIS A 54 13.96 9.13 2.42
CA HIS A 54 12.88 8.18 2.68
C HIS A 54 13.05 6.91 1.85
N ASP A 55 13.42 7.06 0.57
CA ASP A 55 13.71 5.94 -0.33
C ASP A 55 14.85 5.07 0.19
N GLN A 56 15.93 5.68 0.68
CA GLN A 56 17.04 4.97 1.31
C GLN A 56 16.62 4.25 2.60
N ALA A 57 15.76 4.87 3.42
CA ALA A 57 15.22 4.22 4.61
C ALA A 57 14.38 2.98 4.23
N ILE A 58 13.52 3.09 3.22
CA ILE A 58 12.69 1.97 2.71
C ILE A 58 13.59 0.87 2.15
N LEU A 59 14.59 1.23 1.32
CA LEU A 59 15.56 0.30 0.77
C LEU A 59 16.33 -0.44 1.86
N ALA A 60 16.83 0.27 2.87
CA ALA A 60 17.56 -0.35 3.98
C ALA A 60 16.70 -1.38 4.71
N GLN A 61 15.43 -1.06 4.94
CA GLN A 61 14.48 -1.98 5.56
C GLN A 61 14.14 -3.18 4.68
N PHE A 62 13.92 -2.95 3.40
CA PHE A 62 13.70 -4.01 2.42
C PHE A 62 14.89 -4.97 2.37
N LEU A 63 16.12 -4.43 2.26
CA LEU A 63 17.34 -5.23 2.22
C LEU A 63 17.54 -6.01 3.51
N GLN A 64 17.29 -5.42 4.69
CA GLN A 64 17.37 -6.12 5.96
C GLN A 64 16.45 -7.36 6.01
N LEU A 65 15.23 -7.24 5.48
CA LEU A 65 14.25 -8.31 5.41
C LEU A 65 14.66 -9.41 4.41
N ILE A 66 15.20 -9.06 3.24
CA ILE A 66 15.59 -10.04 2.21
C ILE A 66 17.02 -10.57 2.33
N SER A 67 17.84 -10.05 3.25
CA SER A 67 19.26 -10.41 3.39
C SER A 67 19.51 -11.63 4.29
N ALA A 68 18.60 -12.60 4.36
CA ALA A 68 18.75 -13.80 5.20
C ALA A 68 19.94 -14.69 4.80
N GLY A 69 20.48 -14.45 3.60
CA GLY A 69 21.75 -14.97 3.10
C GLY A 69 22.07 -14.33 1.74
N ALA A 70 23.32 -14.43 1.29
CA ALA A 70 23.75 -13.92 -0.03
C ALA A 70 22.82 -14.40 -1.16
N SER A 71 22.32 -15.64 -1.06
CA SER A 71 21.41 -16.26 -2.03
C SER A 71 20.12 -15.48 -2.24
N CYS A 72 19.47 -14.97 -1.18
CA CYS A 72 18.22 -14.22 -1.37
C CYS A 72 18.46 -12.80 -1.80
N ALA A 73 19.61 -12.19 -1.55
CA ALA A 73 19.95 -10.91 -2.17
C ALA A 73 20.17 -11.06 -3.68
N GLU A 74 20.84 -12.13 -4.11
CA GLU A 74 21.30 -12.35 -5.50
C GLU A 74 20.26 -13.04 -6.40
N THR A 75 19.37 -13.88 -5.85
CA THR A 75 18.39 -14.64 -6.66
C THR A 75 17.31 -13.73 -7.24
N LEU A 76 17.03 -13.87 -8.53
CA LEU A 76 15.90 -13.21 -9.17
C LEU A 76 14.60 -13.86 -8.67
N ASN A 77 13.91 -13.21 -7.75
CA ASN A 77 12.62 -13.65 -7.22
C ASN A 77 11.55 -12.59 -7.51
N PRO A 78 10.50 -12.90 -8.31
CA PRO A 78 9.45 -11.93 -8.65
C PRO A 78 8.68 -11.41 -7.42
N ALA A 79 8.63 -12.18 -6.33
CA ALA A 79 8.00 -11.73 -5.07
C ALA A 79 8.71 -10.52 -4.47
N LYS A 80 10.02 -10.34 -4.72
CA LYS A 80 10.75 -9.14 -4.31
C LYS A 80 10.15 -7.86 -4.89
N THR A 81 9.73 -7.88 -6.15
CA THR A 81 9.12 -6.71 -6.81
C THR A 81 7.77 -6.38 -6.18
N SER A 82 6.96 -7.40 -5.89
CA SER A 82 5.68 -7.25 -5.20
C SER A 82 5.84 -6.72 -3.77
N LEU A 83 6.80 -7.27 -3.01
CA LEU A 83 7.14 -6.79 -1.68
C LEU A 83 7.69 -5.36 -1.70
N ALA A 84 8.60 -5.04 -2.63
CA ALA A 84 9.12 -3.69 -2.80
C ALA A 84 7.98 -2.69 -3.04
N ARG A 85 6.99 -3.05 -3.85
CA ARG A 85 5.80 -2.22 -4.10
C ARG A 85 5.01 -1.96 -2.82
N VAL A 86 4.77 -2.99 -2.00
CA VAL A 86 4.11 -2.85 -0.69
C VAL A 86 4.92 -1.89 0.20
N MET A 87 6.24 -2.11 0.33
CA MET A 87 7.09 -1.29 1.19
C MET A 87 7.22 0.17 0.71
N CYS A 88 7.12 0.39 -0.60
CA CYS A 88 7.14 1.70 -1.24
C CYS A 88 5.80 2.43 -1.25
N ALA A 89 4.76 1.90 -0.58
CA ALA A 89 3.42 2.50 -0.56
C ALA A 89 3.44 3.98 -0.18
N ALA A 90 4.28 4.38 0.79
CA ALA A 90 4.38 5.78 1.21
C ALA A 90 4.91 6.75 0.15
N CYS A 91 5.63 6.24 -0.84
CA CYS A 91 6.12 7.04 -1.94
C CYS A 91 5.06 7.22 -3.04
N ASN A 92 4.00 6.41 -3.02
CA ASN A 92 2.91 6.49 -3.97
C ASN A 92 2.07 7.75 -3.70
N PRO A 93 1.96 8.69 -4.67
CA PRO A 93 1.16 9.91 -4.53
C PRO A 93 -0.34 9.67 -4.30
N PHE A 94 -0.84 8.49 -4.67
CA PHE A 94 -2.24 8.10 -4.48
C PHE A 94 -2.46 7.26 -3.23
N SER A 95 -1.41 7.01 -2.44
CA SER A 95 -1.53 6.16 -1.24
C SER A 95 -2.61 6.57 -0.23
N PRO A 96 -3.00 7.86 -0.06
CA PRO A 96 -4.13 8.20 0.81
C PRO A 96 -5.47 7.58 0.39
N GLN A 97 -5.66 7.26 -0.90
CA GLN A 97 -6.89 6.63 -1.38
C GLN A 97 -7.04 5.18 -0.87
N PHE A 98 -5.93 4.57 -0.48
CA PHE A 98 -5.89 3.23 0.13
C PHE A 98 -6.05 3.29 1.66
N LEU A 99 -6.33 4.47 2.23
CA LEU A 99 -6.66 4.63 3.64
C LEU A 99 -8.15 4.95 3.81
N SER A 100 -8.92 3.92 4.12
CA SER A 100 -10.36 4.01 4.33
C SER A 100 -10.76 3.27 5.62
N PRO A 101 -12.00 3.44 6.10
CA PRO A 101 -12.52 2.67 7.22
C PRO A 101 -12.39 1.15 7.00
N PRO A 102 -12.25 0.34 8.06
CA PRO A 102 -12.16 -1.10 7.93
C PRO A 102 -13.38 -1.69 7.21
N VAL A 103 -13.17 -2.67 6.33
CA VAL A 103 -14.29 -3.48 5.80
C VAL A 103 -14.70 -4.48 6.90
N SER A 104 -13.71 -5.13 7.51
CA SER A 104 -13.86 -5.98 8.70
C SER A 104 -13.94 -5.17 9.99
N ALA A 105 -15.01 -4.39 10.15
CA ALA A 105 -15.20 -3.51 11.32
C ALA A 105 -15.31 -4.26 12.67
N SER A 106 -15.57 -5.57 12.64
CA SER A 106 -15.55 -6.46 13.81
C SER A 106 -14.13 -6.84 14.25
N PHE A 107 -13.18 -6.88 13.31
CA PHE A 107 -11.80 -7.31 13.57
C PHE A 107 -10.87 -6.14 13.88
N PHE A 108 -11.10 -4.96 13.30
CA PHE A 108 -10.27 -3.77 13.51
C PHE A 108 -10.95 -2.74 14.41
N THR A 109 -10.17 -2.12 15.31
CA THR A 109 -10.62 -1.04 16.20
C THR A 109 -10.25 0.36 15.70
N THR A 110 -9.42 0.45 14.65
CA THR A 110 -8.97 1.74 14.12
C THR A 110 -10.03 2.37 13.21
N ALA A 111 -10.05 3.70 13.18
CA ALA A 111 -10.90 4.45 12.25
C ALA A 111 -10.49 4.28 10.78
N LYS A 112 -9.23 3.88 10.53
CA LYS A 112 -8.69 3.66 9.18
C LYS A 112 -7.73 2.47 9.17
N THR A 113 -7.74 1.75 8.05
CA THR A 113 -6.84 0.65 7.72
C THR A 113 -6.15 0.95 6.39
N PHE A 114 -4.93 0.45 6.20
CA PHE A 114 -4.29 0.50 4.89
C PHE A 114 -4.72 -0.69 4.03
N LYS A 115 -5.34 -0.43 2.88
CA LYS A 115 -5.91 -1.45 2.00
C LYS A 115 -4.85 -1.97 1.02
N VAL A 116 -4.57 -3.27 1.10
CA VAL A 116 -3.75 -4.00 0.13
C VAL A 116 -4.64 -4.98 -0.61
N CYS A 117 -4.56 -5.02 -1.94
CA CYS A 117 -5.36 -5.95 -2.70
C CYS A 117 -4.91 -7.39 -2.44
N SER A 118 -5.86 -8.32 -2.34
CA SER A 118 -5.62 -9.75 -2.12
C SER A 118 -4.57 -10.31 -3.08
N ARG A 119 -4.65 -9.96 -4.36
CA ARG A 119 -3.66 -10.33 -5.38
C ARG A 119 -2.23 -9.89 -5.02
N LEU A 120 -2.02 -8.62 -4.69
CA LEU A 120 -0.70 -8.12 -4.31
C LEU A 120 -0.20 -8.78 -3.02
N ALA A 121 -1.08 -8.97 -2.04
CA ALA A 121 -0.75 -9.65 -0.78
C ALA A 121 -0.31 -11.11 -1.02
N THR A 122 -0.99 -11.84 -1.91
CA THR A 122 -0.59 -13.21 -2.30
C THR A 122 0.77 -13.23 -2.99
N LEU A 123 1.05 -12.28 -3.89
CA LEU A 123 2.34 -12.20 -4.59
C LEU A 123 3.49 -11.82 -3.65
N ALA A 124 3.21 -11.01 -2.62
CA ALA A 124 4.17 -10.64 -1.59
C ALA A 124 4.20 -11.60 -0.39
N ALA A 125 3.45 -12.71 -0.42
CA ALA A 125 3.33 -13.63 0.71
C ALA A 125 4.69 -14.26 1.08
N PRO A 126 4.93 -14.56 2.37
CA PRO A 126 6.24 -15.02 2.83
C PRO A 126 6.64 -16.38 2.25
N ALA A 127 5.67 -17.24 1.89
CA ALA A 127 5.91 -18.52 1.22
C ALA A 127 6.68 -18.39 -0.10
N ASN A 128 6.53 -17.26 -0.80
CA ASN A 128 7.25 -17.01 -2.05
C ASN A 128 8.74 -16.70 -1.83
N PHE A 129 9.20 -16.66 -0.58
CA PHE A 129 10.60 -16.45 -0.21
C PHE A 129 11.23 -17.69 0.43
N ASP A 130 10.50 -18.79 0.65
CA ASP A 130 11.02 -19.97 1.35
C ASP A 130 12.26 -20.59 0.69
N SER A 131 12.42 -20.43 -0.63
CA SER A 131 13.59 -20.93 -1.36
C SER A 131 14.87 -20.10 -1.12
N CYS A 132 14.76 -18.88 -0.60
CA CYS A 132 15.91 -18.01 -0.35
C CYS A 132 16.01 -17.48 1.09
N GLY A 133 14.91 -17.52 1.85
CA GLY A 133 14.81 -17.10 3.23
C GLY A 133 14.44 -15.63 3.40
N LEU A 134 13.89 -15.30 4.57
CA LEU A 134 13.64 -13.94 5.03
C LEU A 134 14.35 -13.73 6.37
N ASN A 135 14.54 -12.48 6.76
CA ASN A 135 14.93 -12.11 8.11
C ASN A 135 13.78 -11.37 8.76
N GLN A 136 13.37 -11.80 9.95
CA GLN A 136 12.50 -11.00 10.79
C GLN A 136 13.37 -10.08 11.64
N LEU A 137 13.11 -8.78 11.56
CA LEU A 137 13.65 -7.81 12.49
C LEU A 137 12.82 -7.84 13.78
N VAL A 138 13.47 -7.73 14.94
CA VAL A 138 12.73 -7.60 16.22
C VAL A 138 11.90 -6.31 16.23
N TYR A 139 12.46 -5.22 15.68
CA TYR A 139 11.75 -3.97 15.46
C TYR A 139 12.41 -3.17 14.33
N ARG A 140 11.59 -2.44 13.57
CA ARG A 140 12.07 -1.55 12.50
C ARG A 140 12.99 -0.47 13.07
N GLY A 141 14.26 -0.45 12.66
CA GLY A 141 15.24 0.54 13.11
C GLY A 141 16.07 0.15 14.34
N SER A 142 15.92 -1.07 14.87
CA SER A 142 16.84 -1.58 15.88
C SER A 142 18.14 -2.06 15.24
N VAL A 143 19.12 -1.15 15.10
CA VAL A 143 20.43 -1.44 14.48
C VAL A 143 21.24 -2.50 15.25
N CYS A 144 20.94 -2.67 16.54
CA CYS A 144 21.64 -3.60 17.43
C CYS A 144 20.91 -4.94 17.63
N SER A 145 19.73 -5.13 17.05
CA SER A 145 19.01 -6.40 17.18
C SER A 145 19.54 -7.43 16.18
N PRO A 146 19.77 -8.68 16.60
CA PRO A 146 20.14 -9.74 15.67
C PRO A 146 19.05 -9.93 14.62
N ASN A 147 19.46 -10.08 13.36
CA ASN A 147 18.56 -10.54 12.30
C ASN A 147 18.21 -11.99 12.57
N ASN A 148 16.92 -12.29 12.75
CA ASN A 148 16.47 -13.66 12.98
C ASN A 148 16.07 -14.27 11.64
N PRO A 149 16.71 -15.38 11.21
CA PRO A 149 16.25 -16.11 10.05
C PRO A 149 14.78 -16.50 10.22
N ALA A 150 13.98 -16.23 9.20
CA ALA A 150 12.55 -16.44 9.16
C ALA A 150 12.17 -17.21 7.89
N THR A 151 11.13 -18.01 8.01
CA THR A 151 10.48 -18.72 6.90
C THR A 151 9.01 -18.34 6.89
N SER A 152 8.27 -18.81 5.89
CA SER A 152 6.81 -18.66 5.90
C SER A 152 6.12 -19.21 7.15
N GLN A 153 6.74 -20.17 7.85
CA GLN A 153 6.22 -20.70 9.10
C GLN A 153 6.24 -19.69 10.26
N THR A 154 7.12 -18.68 10.20
CA THR A 154 7.15 -17.56 11.17
C THR A 154 5.82 -16.80 11.19
N TRP A 155 5.12 -16.75 10.06
CA TRP A 155 3.80 -16.14 9.91
C TRP A 155 2.77 -17.19 9.49
N SER A 156 2.75 -18.33 10.19
CA SER A 156 1.80 -19.40 9.91
C SER A 156 0.35 -18.91 9.99
N ALA A 157 -0.45 -19.24 8.97
CA ALA A 157 -1.85 -18.85 8.93
C ALA A 157 -2.62 -19.43 10.13
N CYS A 158 -3.58 -18.65 10.63
CA CYS A 158 -4.48 -19.10 11.68
C CYS A 158 -5.66 -19.87 11.09
N SER A 159 -6.24 -20.79 11.87
CA SER A 159 -7.55 -21.36 11.55
C SER A 159 -8.64 -20.29 11.71
N THR A 160 -9.65 -20.31 10.85
CA THR A 160 -10.86 -19.50 11.04
C THR A 160 -11.43 -19.71 12.45
N GLY A 161 -11.78 -18.60 13.13
CA GLY A 161 -12.25 -18.62 14.50
C GLY A 161 -11.14 -18.54 15.57
N ALA A 162 -9.86 -18.58 15.19
CA ALA A 162 -8.75 -18.32 16.11
C ALA A 162 -8.48 -16.82 16.25
N TYR A 163 -7.88 -16.43 17.37
CA TYR A 163 -7.45 -15.06 17.67
C TYR A 163 -6.00 -14.87 17.21
N VAL A 164 -5.76 -13.78 16.48
CA VAL A 164 -4.43 -13.37 16.02
C VAL A 164 -3.78 -12.52 17.10
N CYS A 165 -2.76 -13.07 17.74
CA CYS A 165 -2.02 -12.43 18.82
C CYS A 165 -0.58 -12.11 18.37
N GLN A 166 0.04 -11.13 19.01
CA GLN A 166 1.45 -10.81 18.82
C GLN A 166 2.12 -10.65 20.18
N SER A 167 3.15 -11.44 20.47
CA SER A 167 3.83 -11.37 21.77
C SER A 167 4.43 -9.98 21.98
N ALA A 168 4.06 -9.30 23.07
CA ALA A 168 4.65 -8.01 23.40
C ALA A 168 6.18 -8.09 23.59
N MET A 169 6.70 -9.24 24.02
CA MET A 169 8.13 -9.45 24.29
C MET A 169 8.93 -9.74 23.03
N THR A 170 8.46 -10.66 22.18
CA THR A 170 9.23 -11.12 21.01
C THR A 170 8.76 -10.51 19.71
N GLN A 171 7.62 -9.81 19.70
CA GLN A 171 6.93 -9.28 18.51
C GLN A 171 6.49 -10.38 17.51
N THR A 172 6.55 -11.65 17.91
CA THR A 172 6.15 -12.78 17.08
C THR A 172 4.64 -12.96 17.07
N PHE A 173 4.06 -13.15 15.89
CA PHE A 173 2.66 -13.49 15.74
C PHE A 173 2.39 -14.96 16.09
N TYR A 174 1.24 -15.21 16.69
CA TYR A 174 0.77 -16.56 17.01
C TYR A 174 -0.77 -16.61 17.06
N CYS A 175 -1.33 -17.81 16.92
CA CYS A 175 -2.77 -18.03 16.91
C CYS A 175 -3.23 -18.71 18.21
N GLN A 176 -4.36 -18.28 18.76
CA GLN A 176 -4.97 -18.88 19.96
C GLN A 176 -6.45 -19.23 19.73
N PRO A 177 -6.98 -20.30 20.34
CA PRO A 177 -8.42 -20.57 20.29
C PRO A 177 -9.24 -19.63 21.19
N THR A 178 -8.58 -18.90 22.08
CA THR A 178 -9.18 -17.97 23.05
C THR A 178 -8.68 -16.54 22.80
N PRO A 179 -9.41 -15.51 23.28
CA PRO A 179 -8.94 -14.13 23.19
C PRO A 179 -7.49 -13.97 23.65
N CYS A 180 -6.73 -13.15 22.94
CA CYS A 180 -5.37 -12.80 23.31
C CYS A 180 -5.38 -12.15 24.70
N ILE A 181 -4.31 -12.36 25.46
CA ILE A 181 -4.06 -11.54 26.64
C ILE A 181 -3.93 -10.08 26.22
N ALA A 182 -4.37 -9.14 27.06
CA ALA A 182 -4.53 -7.74 26.67
C ALA A 182 -3.24 -7.11 26.07
N MET A 183 -2.07 -7.49 26.58
CA MET A 183 -0.78 -6.99 26.09
C MET A 183 -0.34 -7.55 24.73
N ASP A 184 -0.92 -8.69 24.32
CA ASP A 184 -0.59 -9.36 23.07
C ASP A 184 -1.63 -9.10 21.96
N VAL A 185 -2.58 -8.19 22.19
CA VAL A 185 -3.50 -7.73 21.15
C VAL A 185 -2.73 -6.76 20.24
N PRO A 186 -2.54 -7.07 18.94
CA PRO A 186 -1.84 -6.17 18.04
C PRO A 186 -2.52 -4.81 17.96
N THR A 187 -1.72 -3.75 17.81
CA THR A 187 -2.26 -2.38 17.76
C THR A 187 -3.25 -2.24 16.61
N GLY A 188 -4.47 -1.85 16.95
CA GLY A 188 -5.56 -1.65 15.99
C GLY A 188 -6.47 -2.85 15.75
N PHE A 189 -6.24 -3.97 16.45
CA PHE A 189 -7.10 -5.15 16.37
C PHE A 189 -8.13 -5.13 17.52
N ALA A 190 -9.27 -5.78 17.33
CA ALA A 190 -10.39 -5.82 18.29
C ALA A 190 -10.32 -6.97 19.30
N ASN A 191 -9.23 -7.74 19.28
CA ASN A 191 -9.15 -9.03 19.97
C ASN A 191 -10.36 -9.92 19.63
N ALA A 192 -10.63 -10.04 18.34
CA ALA A 192 -11.73 -10.82 17.78
C ALA A 192 -11.19 -12.04 17.00
N PRO A 193 -11.98 -13.11 16.83
CA PRO A 193 -11.62 -14.21 15.96
C PRO A 193 -11.39 -13.73 14.53
N CYS A 194 -10.36 -14.28 13.87
CA CYS A 194 -10.13 -14.04 12.46
C CYS A 194 -11.07 -14.89 11.59
N ASP A 195 -11.31 -14.43 10.36
CA ASP A 195 -12.07 -15.13 9.33
C ASP A 195 -11.25 -15.21 8.03
N ALA A 196 -11.13 -16.42 7.48
CA ALA A 196 -10.50 -16.65 6.19
C ALA A 196 -11.26 -15.96 5.04
N ALA A 197 -12.58 -15.84 5.12
CA ALA A 197 -13.39 -15.14 4.11
C ALA A 197 -13.08 -13.63 4.08
N GLU A 198 -12.58 -13.08 5.18
CA GLU A 198 -12.19 -11.68 5.32
C GLU A 198 -10.66 -11.48 5.20
N ASN A 199 -9.91 -12.51 4.83
CA ASN A 199 -8.45 -12.51 4.72
C ASN A 199 -7.69 -12.15 6.02
N THR A 200 -8.33 -12.19 7.19
CA THR A 200 -7.71 -11.80 8.47
C THR A 200 -6.93 -12.93 9.15
N CYS A 201 -6.98 -14.16 8.60
CA CYS A 201 -6.25 -15.32 9.12
C CYS A 201 -4.97 -15.68 8.35
N SER A 202 -4.74 -15.08 7.17
CA SER A 202 -3.74 -15.58 6.22
C SER A 202 -2.29 -15.32 6.68
N SER A 203 -1.33 -16.09 6.15
CA SER A 203 0.10 -15.84 6.39
C SER A 203 0.55 -14.49 5.83
N ALA A 204 0.01 -14.09 4.69
CA ALA A 204 0.24 -12.77 4.11
C ALA A 204 -0.29 -11.65 5.03
N PHE A 205 -1.44 -11.85 5.68
CA PHE A 205 -2.01 -10.88 6.61
C PHE A 205 -1.10 -10.62 7.81
N LEU A 206 -0.61 -11.70 8.43
CA LEU A 206 0.33 -11.65 9.56
C LEU A 206 1.64 -10.97 9.13
N PHE A 207 2.20 -11.38 7.98
CA PHE A 207 3.43 -10.83 7.42
C PHE A 207 3.33 -9.32 7.09
N LEU A 208 2.19 -8.88 6.57
CA LEU A 208 1.93 -7.47 6.23
C LEU A 208 1.56 -6.61 7.44
N ASN A 209 1.18 -7.20 8.57
CA ASN A 209 0.93 -6.46 9.82
C ASN A 209 2.13 -6.44 10.76
N ASP A 210 3.17 -7.22 10.47
CA ASP A 210 4.39 -7.27 11.26
C ASP A 210 5.35 -6.12 10.91
N ASN A 211 5.58 -5.24 11.90
CA ASN A 211 6.52 -4.11 11.80
C ASN A 211 7.97 -4.56 11.56
N GLY A 212 8.33 -5.77 12.02
CA GLY A 212 9.62 -6.40 11.79
C GLY A 212 9.76 -7.03 10.41
N ALA A 213 8.70 -7.01 9.60
CA ALA A 213 8.61 -7.68 8.32
C ALA A 213 8.07 -6.75 7.22
N ALA A 214 7.07 -7.19 6.46
CA ALA A 214 6.59 -6.56 5.24
C ALA A 214 5.60 -5.42 5.45
N LYS A 215 5.29 -5.02 6.68
CA LYS A 215 4.40 -3.88 6.91
C LYS A 215 4.93 -2.63 6.20
N PRO A 216 4.11 -1.91 5.42
CA PRO A 216 4.60 -0.78 4.64
C PRO A 216 5.27 0.28 5.53
N VAL A 217 6.46 0.73 5.10
CA VAL A 217 7.25 1.70 5.85
C VAL A 217 6.52 3.04 5.86
N PHE A 218 6.53 3.73 7.00
CA PHE A 218 5.79 4.97 7.27
C PHE A 218 4.26 4.80 7.38
N TYR A 219 3.74 3.57 7.33
CA TYR A 219 2.34 3.23 7.58
C TYR A 219 2.17 2.36 8.84
N GLU A 220 3.17 2.30 9.71
CA GLU A 220 3.19 1.41 10.88
C GLU A 220 2.02 1.68 11.84
N LYS A 221 1.51 2.91 11.86
CA LYS A 221 0.35 3.31 12.65
C LYS A 221 -0.97 2.67 12.18
N TYR A 222 -1.07 2.29 10.91
CA TYR A 222 -2.29 1.72 10.34
C TYR A 222 -2.17 0.20 10.26
N PRO A 223 -3.16 -0.56 10.75
CA PRO A 223 -3.21 -1.98 10.44
C PRO A 223 -3.44 -2.14 8.93
N VAL A 224 -2.81 -3.16 8.36
CA VAL A 224 -3.00 -3.54 6.97
C VAL A 224 -4.21 -4.46 6.89
N GLU A 225 -5.13 -4.13 6.00
CA GLU A 225 -6.30 -4.95 5.71
C GLU A 225 -6.21 -5.44 4.27
N ILE A 226 -6.33 -6.75 4.09
CA ILE A 226 -6.32 -7.38 2.78
C ILE A 226 -7.76 -7.41 2.26
N VAL A 227 -8.00 -6.75 1.13
CA VAL A 227 -9.33 -6.66 0.52
C VAL A 227 -9.28 -7.12 -0.94
N ASP A 228 -10.40 -7.62 -1.45
CA ASP A 228 -10.53 -7.84 -2.88
C ASP A 228 -10.69 -6.51 -3.62
N ALA A 229 -10.14 -6.42 -4.83
CA ALA A 229 -10.22 -5.21 -5.65
C ALA A 229 -11.68 -4.80 -5.98
N ALA A 230 -12.61 -5.75 -5.93
CA ALA A 230 -14.04 -5.48 -6.08
C ALA A 230 -14.63 -4.66 -4.92
N ASN A 231 -13.99 -4.67 -3.74
CA ASN A 231 -14.49 -4.03 -2.53
C ASN A 231 -13.99 -2.58 -2.34
N GLY A 232 -13.28 -2.03 -3.33
CA GLY A 232 -12.85 -0.63 -3.35
C GLY A 232 -11.40 -0.42 -3.77
N SER A 233 -10.89 0.79 -3.55
CA SER A 233 -9.50 1.14 -3.87
C SER A 233 -8.53 0.48 -2.88
N CYS A 234 -7.62 -0.33 -3.40
CA CYS A 234 -6.52 -0.95 -2.66
C CYS A 234 -5.23 -0.88 -3.47
N LEU A 235 -4.07 -0.96 -2.78
CA LEU A 235 -2.78 -1.01 -3.45
C LEU A 235 -2.64 -2.33 -4.20
N ASP A 236 -2.38 -2.28 -5.51
CA ASP A 236 -2.27 -3.47 -6.36
C ASP A 236 -0.98 -3.52 -7.19
N ALA A 237 -0.69 -4.69 -7.77
CA ALA A 237 0.48 -4.93 -8.60
C ALA A 237 0.51 -4.12 -9.91
N ASP A 238 -0.64 -3.62 -10.40
CA ASP A 238 -0.78 -2.97 -11.71
C ASP A 238 -1.18 -1.48 -11.67
N ASP A 239 -0.95 -0.77 -10.56
CA ASP A 239 -1.20 0.69 -10.46
C ASP A 239 -0.40 1.55 -11.47
N SER A 240 0.45 0.93 -12.29
CA SER A 240 1.10 1.53 -13.46
C SER A 240 0.10 2.19 -14.43
N LEU A 241 -1.13 1.67 -14.52
CA LEU A 241 -2.20 2.28 -15.33
C LEU A 241 -2.72 3.60 -14.74
N LEU A 242 -2.76 3.74 -13.40
CA LEU A 242 -3.09 5.00 -12.74
C LEU A 242 -1.98 6.05 -12.97
N LEU A 243 -0.72 5.62 -12.92
CA LEU A 243 0.44 6.47 -13.23
C LEU A 243 0.44 6.92 -14.70
N LEU A 244 0.12 6.03 -15.65
CA LEU A 244 -0.02 6.37 -17.07
C LEU A 244 -1.20 7.32 -17.35
N ALA A 245 -2.32 7.15 -16.65
CA ALA A 245 -3.47 8.05 -16.77
C ALA A 245 -3.14 9.48 -16.28
N THR A 246 -2.25 9.63 -15.30
CA THR A 246 -1.82 10.96 -14.80
C THR A 246 -0.64 11.57 -15.54
N ALA A 247 0.20 10.78 -16.22
CA ALA A 247 1.20 11.28 -17.15
C ALA A 247 0.57 11.95 -18.40
N ALA A 248 -0.73 11.74 -18.63
CA ALA A 248 -1.45 12.28 -19.78
C ALA A 248 -1.98 13.72 -19.63
N SER A 249 -1.84 14.41 -18.49
CA SER A 249 -2.13 15.86 -18.44
C SER A 249 -1.52 16.58 -17.23
N PRO A 250 -0.77 17.67 -17.47
CA PRO A 250 -1.37 19.00 -17.31
C PRO A 250 -1.13 19.97 -18.48
N SER A 251 -0.42 19.57 -19.54
CA SER A 251 -0.12 20.44 -20.69
C SER A 251 -1.16 20.37 -21.82
N ALA A 252 -1.87 19.25 -21.98
CA ALA A 252 -2.84 19.09 -23.08
C ALA A 252 -4.16 19.87 -22.87
N HIS A 253 -4.46 20.29 -21.64
CA HIS A 253 -5.71 21.01 -21.34
C HIS A 253 -5.67 22.48 -21.74
N ARG A 254 -4.49 23.10 -21.90
CA ARG A 254 -4.36 24.50 -22.32
C ARG A 254 -4.54 24.70 -23.83
N ASP A 255 -4.18 23.69 -24.63
CA ASP A 255 -4.29 23.77 -26.10
C ASP A 255 -5.65 23.33 -26.63
N ALA A 256 -6.39 22.49 -25.89
CA ALA A 256 -7.76 22.12 -26.24
C ALA A 256 -8.76 23.27 -25.98
N LEU A 257 -8.53 24.08 -24.94
CA LEU A 257 -9.39 25.21 -24.60
C LEU A 257 -9.19 26.41 -25.53
N THR A 258 -7.98 26.63 -26.07
CA THR A 258 -7.76 27.67 -27.08
C THR A 258 -8.40 27.27 -28.42
N SER A 259 -8.30 26.01 -28.83
CA SER A 259 -8.88 25.54 -30.11
C SER A 259 -10.42 25.55 -30.12
N LEU A 260 -11.07 25.22 -28.99
CA LEU A 260 -12.53 25.30 -28.86
C LEU A 260 -13.06 26.74 -28.80
N VAL A 261 -12.31 27.67 -28.20
CA VAL A 261 -12.68 29.10 -28.19
C VAL A 261 -12.63 29.70 -29.60
N TRP A 262 -11.65 29.33 -30.43
CA TRP A 262 -11.61 29.77 -31.83
C TRP A 262 -12.76 29.22 -32.68
N ILE A 263 -13.17 27.97 -32.46
CA ILE A 263 -14.29 27.35 -33.20
C ILE A 263 -15.63 27.99 -32.83
N VAL A 264 -15.85 28.33 -31.57
CA VAL A 264 -17.08 29.02 -31.13
C VAL A 264 -17.10 30.48 -31.59
N VAL A 265 -15.97 31.19 -31.54
CA VAL A 265 -15.89 32.58 -32.04
C VAL A 265 -16.09 32.65 -33.56
N LEU A 266 -15.57 31.69 -34.34
CA LEU A 266 -15.79 31.65 -35.78
C LEU A 266 -17.24 31.32 -36.17
N TYR A 267 -17.95 30.53 -35.37
CA TYR A 267 -19.37 30.23 -35.60
C TYR A 267 -20.31 31.41 -35.31
N PHE A 268 -19.94 32.31 -34.41
CA PHE A 268 -20.76 33.49 -34.05
C PHE A 268 -20.52 34.73 -34.91
N VAL A 269 -19.47 34.78 -35.72
CA VAL A 269 -19.20 35.89 -36.64
C VAL A 269 -19.78 35.62 -38.05
N ALA A 270 -20.23 34.40 -38.33
CA ALA A 270 -20.74 33.97 -39.63
C ALA A 270 -22.28 33.83 -39.70
N PHE A 271 -23.02 34.27 -38.67
CA PHE A 271 -24.49 34.31 -38.65
C PHE A 271 -25.01 35.65 -38.14
#